data_AF-A0A3D3FFS9-F1
#
_entry.id   AF-A0A3D3FFS9-F1
#
_cell.length_a   1.000
_cell.length_b   1.000
_cell.length_c   1.000
_cell.angle_alpha   90.00
_cell.angle_beta   90.00
_cell.angle_gamma   90.00
#
_symmetry.space_group_name_H-M   'P 1'
#
loop_
_entity.id
_entity.type
_entity.pdbx_description
1 polymer ?
#
loop_
_entity_poly.entity_id
_entity_poly.type
_entity_poly.pdbx_seq_one_letter_code
_entity_poly.pdbx_strand_id
1 'polypeptide(L)'
;MHAQSMNVSSAEDLSLLFCGERFCSPGHTFGPAVRQYYMLYYCVSGHAIFQANQKNYSVGPQHGFLVWPGEVTFGQANLSDPCHCIWIAFSGTAVKTTLAHIGLSKTERIFCCGKMDELLDCLHQMVKHTKLSYSDEFYLQSLLYRWFALLASAAALPYHQEKSVQKTGNVYVTKAVEYMRRNCQNSISISELAEYVGLNRCYLTSLFQRYLHTSPRGFLIHLRIDQATKLLCNSQLPVGQIAHSCGYSDPLAFSKAFHKLKGCSPSEYRAASRQKISKHT
;
A
#
# COMPACT_ATOMS: atom_id res chain seq x y z
N MET A 1 28.68 18.49 6.58
CA MET A 1 27.20 18.35 6.63
C MET A 1 26.71 18.46 5.19
N HIS A 2 26.39 17.34 4.54
CA HIS A 2 25.85 17.36 3.18
C HIS A 2 24.61 16.46 3.14
N ALA A 3 23.43 17.08 3.18
CA ALA A 3 22.18 16.44 2.77
C ALA A 3 21.66 17.29 1.61
N GLN A 4 21.75 16.77 0.38
CA GLN A 4 21.16 17.41 -0.79
C GLN A 4 19.68 17.03 -0.83
N SER A 5 18.80 18.04 -0.91
CA SER A 5 17.37 17.82 -1.10
C SER A 5 17.07 17.50 -2.55
N MET A 6 16.39 16.39 -2.80
CA MET A 6 15.72 16.14 -4.08
C MET A 6 14.24 16.43 -3.86
N ASN A 7 13.72 17.49 -4.50
CA ASN A 7 12.31 17.83 -4.40
C ASN A 7 11.70 17.74 -5.79
N VAL A 8 11.04 16.61 -6.07
CA VAL A 8 10.12 16.44 -7.20
C VAL A 8 8.81 15.98 -6.60
N SER A 9 7.81 16.87 -6.58
CA SER A 9 6.47 16.57 -6.08
C SER A 9 5.68 15.86 -7.19
N SER A 10 5.88 14.56 -7.31
CA SER A 10 4.89 13.61 -7.86
C SER A 10 4.12 13.03 -6.66
N ALA A 11 2.80 12.91 -6.76
CA ALA A 11 1.98 12.26 -5.74
C ALA A 11 2.18 10.74 -5.83
N GLU A 12 3.35 10.27 -5.40
CA GLU A 12 3.71 8.86 -5.32
C GLU A 12 3.20 8.24 -4.01
N ASP A 13 2.97 6.92 -4.04
CA ASP A 13 2.43 6.19 -2.88
C ASP A 13 3.37 6.29 -1.66
N LEU A 14 4.68 6.21 -1.87
CA LEU A 14 5.70 6.37 -0.83
C LEU A 14 7.01 6.80 -1.49
N SER A 15 7.61 7.92 -1.09
CA SER A 15 8.82 8.45 -1.72
C SER A 15 9.85 8.89 -0.69
N LEU A 16 11.12 8.60 -0.96
CA LEU A 16 12.26 9.10 -0.20
C LEU A 16 12.50 10.57 -0.56
N LEU A 17 12.63 11.43 0.46
CA LEU A 17 12.95 12.85 0.26
C LEU A 17 14.44 13.12 0.43
N PHE A 18 15.01 12.59 1.51
CA PHE A 18 16.44 12.64 1.81
C PHE A 18 16.75 11.67 2.96
N CYS A 19 18.02 11.33 3.13
CA CYS A 19 18.51 10.51 4.24
C CYS A 19 19.81 11.12 4.80
N GLY A 20 20.30 10.59 5.91
CA GLY A 20 21.62 10.98 6.41
C GLY A 20 21.98 10.31 7.71
N GLU A 21 23.17 10.65 8.18
CA GLU A 21 23.70 10.23 9.48
C GLU A 21 24.35 11.39 10.22
N ARG A 22 24.50 11.21 11.53
CA ARG A 22 25.15 12.18 12.39
C ARG A 22 25.73 11.54 13.64
N PHE A 23 27.00 11.84 13.87
CA PHE A 23 27.68 11.67 15.15
C PHE A 23 27.45 12.91 15.99
N CYS A 24 26.75 12.77 17.11
CA CYS A 24 26.42 13.90 17.97
C CYS A 24 27.56 14.23 18.92
N SER A 25 27.71 15.51 19.26
CA SER A 25 28.51 15.92 20.42
C SER A 25 27.71 15.76 21.71
N PRO A 26 28.37 15.68 22.89
CA PRO A 26 27.70 15.74 24.19
C PRO A 26 26.63 16.83 24.28
N GLY A 27 25.40 16.45 24.63
CA GLY A 27 24.30 17.38 24.82
C GLY A 27 23.78 18.06 23.55
N HIS A 28 24.25 17.66 22.36
CA HIS A 28 23.82 18.22 21.08
C HIS A 28 22.31 18.10 20.91
N THR A 29 21.66 19.16 20.44
CA THR A 29 20.20 19.27 20.35
C THR A 29 19.70 19.35 18.92
N PHE A 30 18.47 18.86 18.71
CA PHE A 30 17.73 18.96 17.48
C PHE A 30 16.35 19.53 17.78
N GLY A 31 16.03 20.68 17.20
CA GLY A 31 14.79 21.39 17.51
C GLY A 31 14.90 22.23 18.81
N PRO A 32 13.78 22.68 19.38
CA PRO A 32 12.41 22.34 18.99
C PRO A 32 12.12 22.78 17.56
N ALA A 33 11.52 21.90 16.76
CA ALA A 33 11.21 22.24 15.40
C ALA A 33 10.04 21.42 14.84
N VAL A 34 9.34 22.03 13.87
CA VAL A 34 8.29 21.38 13.08
C VAL A 34 8.89 20.90 11.75
N ARG A 35 8.48 19.72 11.31
CA ARG A 35 8.85 19.14 10.00
C ARG A 35 7.58 18.89 9.20
N GLN A 36 7.65 19.02 7.87
CA GLN A 36 6.49 18.84 6.98
C GLN A 36 6.46 17.46 6.30
N TYR A 37 7.33 16.55 6.74
CA TYR A 37 7.47 15.19 6.22
C TYR A 37 7.67 14.22 7.39
N TYR A 38 7.51 12.93 7.12
CA TYR A 38 7.79 11.89 8.10
C TYR A 38 9.29 11.65 8.16
N MET A 39 9.80 11.28 9.35
CA MET A 39 11.17 10.80 9.49
C MET A 39 11.21 9.57 10.38
N LEU A 40 12.04 8.59 10.01
CA LEU A 40 12.44 7.50 10.88
C LEU A 40 13.91 7.69 11.24
N TYR A 41 14.18 7.88 12.52
CA TYR A 41 15.52 7.88 13.09
C TYR A 41 15.83 6.50 13.67
N TYR A 42 17.09 6.08 13.57
CA TYR A 42 17.61 4.87 14.19
C TYR A 42 18.93 5.19 14.90
N CYS A 43 19.07 4.75 16.15
CA CYS A 43 20.25 4.98 16.97
C CYS A 43 21.21 3.79 16.82
N VAL A 44 22.37 4.07 16.24
CA VAL A 44 23.44 3.09 16.00
C VAL A 44 24.24 2.86 17.28
N SER A 45 24.63 3.95 17.94
CA SER A 45 25.36 3.91 19.22
C SER A 45 24.99 5.11 20.09
N GLY A 46 25.36 5.04 21.36
CA GLY A 46 25.06 6.07 22.36
C GLY A 46 23.57 6.19 22.70
N HIS A 47 23.20 7.28 23.38
CA HIS A 47 21.84 7.52 23.84
C HIS A 47 21.36 8.94 23.54
N ALA A 48 20.05 9.07 23.33
CA ALA A 48 19.39 10.36 23.17
C ALA A 48 18.01 10.36 23.83
N ILE A 49 17.54 11.56 24.18
CA ILE A 49 16.15 11.81 24.52
C ILE A 49 15.47 12.37 23.27
N PHE A 50 14.34 11.79 22.90
CA PHE A 50 13.42 12.31 21.91
C PHE A 50 12.14 12.76 22.60
N GLN A 51 11.65 13.95 22.25
CA GLN A 51 10.44 14.53 22.81
C GLN A 51 9.45 14.86 21.70
N ALA A 52 8.22 14.39 21.86
CA ALA A 52 7.09 14.69 20.98
C ALA A 52 5.79 14.70 21.80
N ASN A 53 4.88 15.63 21.51
CA ASN A 53 3.58 15.75 22.21
C ASN A 53 3.72 15.75 23.75
N GLN A 54 4.69 16.52 24.26
CA GLN A 54 5.02 16.62 25.70
C GLN A 54 5.45 15.31 26.37
N LYS A 55 5.65 14.21 25.62
CA LYS A 55 6.22 12.96 26.12
C LYS A 55 7.69 12.87 25.76
N ASN A 56 8.48 12.33 26.70
CA ASN A 56 9.89 12.05 26.53
C ASN A 56 10.09 10.55 26.29
N TYR A 57 10.97 10.22 25.37
CA TYR A 57 11.35 8.87 24.99
C TYR A 57 12.87 8.76 25.07
N SER A 58 13.37 7.74 25.79
CA SER A 58 14.78 7.39 25.75
C SER A 58 15.03 6.48 24.55
N VAL A 59 16.06 6.77 23.76
CA VAL A 59 16.43 6.01 22.57
C VAL A 59 17.92 5.68 22.68
N GLY A 60 18.23 4.40 22.56
CA GLY A 60 19.60 3.87 22.56
C GLY A 60 19.80 2.87 21.43
N PRO A 61 20.91 2.12 21.42
CA PRO A 61 21.22 1.19 20.35
C PRO A 61 20.07 0.21 20.06
N GLN A 62 19.91 -0.14 18.79
CA GLN A 62 18.81 -0.97 18.26
C GLN A 62 17.42 -0.33 18.27
N HIS A 63 17.27 0.86 18.85
CA HIS A 63 16.00 1.56 18.88
C HIS A 63 15.98 2.72 17.90
N GLY A 64 14.78 3.08 17.47
CA GLY A 64 14.54 4.23 16.63
C GLY A 64 13.21 4.88 16.93
N PHE A 65 12.96 6.03 16.32
CA PHE A 65 11.74 6.79 16.54
C PHE A 65 11.17 7.42 15.28
N LEU A 66 9.85 7.58 15.26
CA LEU A 66 9.08 8.25 14.22
C LEU A 66 8.81 9.73 14.57
N VAL A 67 9.16 10.61 13.64
CA VAL A 67 8.71 12.01 13.61
C VAL A 67 7.52 12.13 12.68
N TRP A 68 6.42 12.70 13.19
CA TRP A 68 5.21 12.98 12.42
C TRP A 68 5.25 14.40 11.84
N PRO A 69 4.72 14.62 10.62
CA PRO A 69 4.65 15.95 10.04
C PRO A 69 3.70 16.85 10.84
N GLY A 70 4.05 18.13 10.94
CA GLY A 70 3.23 19.18 11.58
C GLY A 70 3.33 19.25 13.11
N GLU A 71 4.17 18.43 13.74
CA GLU A 71 4.36 18.42 15.19
C GLU A 71 5.68 19.06 15.60
N VAL A 72 5.68 19.71 16.77
CA VAL A 72 6.92 20.18 17.41
C VAL A 72 7.60 18.97 18.06
N THR A 73 8.82 18.70 17.61
CA THR A 73 9.69 17.68 18.22
C THR A 73 11.00 18.27 18.67
N PHE A 74 11.57 17.70 19.73
CA PHE A 74 12.89 18.04 20.25
C PHE A 74 13.70 16.75 20.46
N GLY A 75 15.01 16.82 20.24
CA GLY A 75 15.93 15.73 20.50
C GLY A 75 17.18 16.25 21.20
N GLN A 76 17.76 15.46 22.09
CA GLN A 76 19.02 15.79 22.75
C GLN A 76 19.87 14.54 22.94
N ALA A 77 21.11 14.58 22.46
CA ALA A 77 22.11 13.54 22.72
C ALA A 77 22.51 13.55 24.20
N ASN A 78 22.81 12.38 24.75
CA ASN A 78 23.32 12.24 26.11
C ASN A 78 24.65 13.00 26.28
N LEU A 79 24.92 13.52 27.48
CA LEU A 79 26.13 14.27 27.80
C LEU A 79 27.37 13.37 27.91
N SER A 80 27.23 12.17 28.47
CA SER A 80 28.34 11.24 28.69
C SER A 80 28.45 10.18 27.60
N ASP A 81 27.36 9.89 26.90
CA ASP A 81 27.28 8.84 25.88
C ASP A 81 26.52 9.34 24.61
N PRO A 82 27.10 10.31 23.88
CA PRO A 82 26.40 10.97 22.79
C PRO A 82 26.11 10.01 21.63
N CYS A 83 24.95 10.18 21.01
CA CYS A 83 24.47 9.22 20.01
C CYS A 83 25.07 9.40 18.60
N HIS A 84 25.22 8.28 17.89
CA HIS A 84 25.28 8.24 16.43
C HIS A 84 23.92 7.80 15.91
N CYS A 85 23.30 8.63 15.08
CA CYS A 85 21.99 8.33 14.52
C CYS A 85 22.00 8.40 12.99
N ILE A 86 21.20 7.53 12.38
CA ILE A 86 20.88 7.54 10.96
C ILE A 86 19.39 7.84 10.78
N TRP A 87 19.00 8.42 9.65
CA TRP A 87 17.60 8.68 9.37
C TRP A 87 17.26 8.64 7.88
N ILE A 88 15.97 8.38 7.63
CA ILE A 88 15.32 8.60 6.34
C ILE A 88 14.15 9.56 6.53
N ALA A 89 13.98 10.49 5.61
CA ALA A 89 12.83 11.38 5.49
C ALA A 89 12.02 10.98 4.26
N PHE A 90 10.70 10.88 4.40
CA PHE A 90 9.82 10.36 3.36
C PHE A 90 8.43 10.98 3.41
N SER A 91 7.71 10.88 2.30
CA SER A 91 6.33 11.34 2.16
C SER A 91 5.55 10.42 1.20
N GLY A 92 4.28 10.72 0.94
CA GLY A 92 3.43 9.92 0.06
C GLY A 92 2.08 9.58 0.68
N THR A 93 1.17 9.07 -0.15
CA THR A 93 -0.21 8.74 0.24
C THR A 93 -0.31 7.45 1.07
N ALA A 94 0.56 6.47 0.83
CA ALA A 94 0.60 5.16 1.50
C ALA A 94 1.39 5.15 2.81
N VAL A 95 2.04 6.26 3.19
CA VAL A 95 2.90 6.34 4.39
C VAL A 95 2.22 5.81 5.65
N LYS A 96 0.97 6.22 5.91
CA LYS A 96 0.25 5.81 7.13
C LYS A 96 0.02 4.30 7.18
N THR A 97 -0.34 3.70 6.05
CA THR A 97 -0.52 2.25 5.93
C THR A 97 0.82 1.53 6.13
N THR A 98 1.89 2.00 5.48
CA THR A 98 3.23 1.41 5.63
C THR A 98 3.75 1.49 7.08
N LEU A 99 3.53 2.61 7.77
CA LEU A 99 3.88 2.75 9.19
C LEU A 99 3.11 1.76 10.07
N ALA A 100 1.81 1.55 9.80
CA ALA A 100 1.01 0.59 10.54
C ALA A 100 1.52 -0.86 10.39
N HIS A 101 2.05 -1.23 9.22
CA HIS A 101 2.66 -2.55 8.98
C HIS A 101 3.92 -2.81 9.82
N ILE A 102 4.56 -1.75 10.33
CA ILE A 102 5.73 -1.85 11.21
C ILE A 102 5.41 -1.43 12.65
N GLY A 103 4.13 -1.34 13.00
CA GLY A 103 3.67 -1.05 14.36
C GLY A 103 3.77 0.41 14.78
N LEU A 104 4.04 1.30 13.84
CA LEU A 104 4.23 2.72 14.11
C LEU A 104 2.95 3.51 13.82
N SER A 105 2.67 4.46 14.70
CA SER A 105 1.51 5.34 14.61
C SER A 105 1.82 6.69 15.27
N LYS A 106 0.81 7.55 15.39
CA LYS A 106 0.96 8.82 16.09
C LYS A 106 1.19 8.65 17.60
N THR A 107 0.77 7.52 18.18
CA THR A 107 0.94 7.19 19.60
C THR A 107 2.10 6.23 19.84
N GLU A 108 2.27 5.24 18.95
CA GLU A 108 3.38 4.27 18.96
C GLU A 108 4.51 4.77 18.08
N ARG A 109 5.51 5.42 18.70
CA ARG A 109 6.58 6.12 17.96
C ARG A 109 7.93 5.45 18.01
N ILE A 110 8.14 4.56 18.98
CA ILE A 110 9.42 3.89 19.19
C ILE A 110 9.35 2.52 18.57
N PHE A 111 10.41 2.14 17.86
CA PHE A 111 10.58 0.79 17.33
C PHE A 111 11.93 0.21 17.77
N CYS A 112 12.01 -1.11 17.77
CA CYS A 112 13.25 -1.85 17.98
C CYS A 112 13.58 -2.65 16.72
N CYS A 113 14.83 -2.63 16.30
CA CYS A 113 15.32 -3.34 15.13
C CYS A 113 16.78 -3.76 15.33
N GLY A 114 17.01 -5.08 15.46
CA GLY A 114 18.35 -5.67 15.58
C GLY A 114 19.08 -5.85 14.24
N LYS A 115 18.68 -5.13 13.18
CA LYS A 115 19.24 -5.23 11.82
C LYS A 115 20.12 -4.03 11.47
N MET A 116 20.98 -3.65 12.40
CA MET A 116 21.78 -2.42 12.35
C MET A 116 22.65 -2.35 11.09
N ASP A 117 23.43 -3.40 10.82
CA ASP A 117 24.38 -3.42 9.71
C ASP A 117 23.67 -3.32 8.36
N GLU A 118 22.51 -3.97 8.21
CA GLU A 118 21.71 -3.90 6.99
C GLU A 118 21.07 -2.52 6.79
N LEU A 119 20.66 -1.84 7.87
CA LEU A 119 20.15 -0.47 7.81
C LEU A 119 21.25 0.53 7.45
N LEU A 120 22.45 0.37 8.02
CA LEU A 120 23.62 1.18 7.68
C LEU A 120 24.05 0.98 6.23
N ASP A 121 24.08 -0.26 5.73
CA ASP A 121 24.37 -0.52 4.32
C ASP A 121 23.34 0.16 3.42
N CYS A 122 22.04 0.03 3.72
CA CYS A 122 21.00 0.74 2.96
C CYS A 122 21.26 2.25 2.92
N LEU A 123 21.61 2.87 4.05
CA LEU A 123 21.93 4.29 4.10
C LEU A 123 23.14 4.64 3.23
N HIS A 124 24.24 3.91 3.38
CA HIS A 124 25.46 4.17 2.63
C HIS A 124 25.24 4.02 1.12
N GLN A 125 24.38 3.08 0.71
CA GLN A 125 23.97 2.96 -0.69
C GLN A 125 23.09 4.14 -1.11
N MET A 126 22.12 4.57 -0.29
CA MET A 126 21.28 5.74 -0.59
C MET A 126 22.11 7.01 -0.80
N VAL A 127 23.07 7.29 0.09
CA VAL A 127 23.92 8.49 0.03
C VAL A 127 24.84 8.51 -1.20
N LYS A 128 25.18 7.35 -1.77
CA LYS A 128 25.97 7.25 -3.01
C LYS A 128 25.17 7.54 -4.27
N HIS A 129 23.86 7.38 -4.25
CA HIS A 129 22.98 7.53 -5.41
C HIS A 129 22.29 8.89 -5.38
N THR A 130 22.99 9.91 -5.88
CA THR A 130 22.56 11.32 -5.89
C THR A 130 22.31 11.84 -7.30
N LYS A 131 22.47 11.00 -8.33
CA LYS A 131 22.32 11.44 -9.71
C LYS A 131 20.84 11.55 -10.02
N LEU A 132 20.46 12.59 -10.74
CA LEU A 132 19.11 12.71 -11.28
C LEU A 132 18.95 11.76 -12.48
N SER A 133 18.67 10.50 -12.21
CA SER A 133 18.45 9.45 -13.21
C SER A 133 17.34 8.51 -12.77
N TYR A 134 16.61 7.93 -13.73
CA TYR A 134 15.60 6.91 -13.41
C TYR A 134 16.22 5.67 -12.75
N SER A 135 17.49 5.36 -13.04
CA SER A 135 18.20 4.27 -12.38
C SER A 135 18.38 4.55 -10.89
N ASP A 136 18.86 5.74 -10.54
CA ASP A 136 19.03 6.17 -9.14
C ASP A 136 17.66 6.26 -8.46
N GLU A 137 16.63 6.77 -9.14
CA GLU A 137 15.26 6.85 -8.62
C GLU A 137 14.70 5.47 -8.23
N PHE A 138 14.75 4.49 -9.15
CA PHE A 138 14.31 3.12 -8.85
C PHE A 138 15.17 2.48 -7.77
N TYR A 139 16.48 2.73 -7.78
CA TYR A 139 17.39 2.16 -6.80
C TYR A 139 17.12 2.71 -5.39
N LEU A 140 16.99 4.02 -5.25
CA LEU A 140 16.61 4.69 -4.00
C LEU A 140 15.25 4.20 -3.49
N GLN A 141 14.27 4.05 -4.38
CA GLN A 141 12.97 3.50 -4.02
C GLN A 141 13.07 2.05 -3.53
N SER A 142 13.92 1.23 -4.15
CA SER A 142 14.16 -0.14 -3.71
C SER A 142 14.79 -0.19 -2.31
N LEU A 143 15.73 0.71 -2.02
CA LEU A 143 16.36 0.84 -0.72
C LEU A 143 15.38 1.34 0.35
N LEU A 144 14.46 2.25 0.00
CA LEU A 144 13.40 2.68 0.90
C LEU A 144 12.50 1.50 1.31
N TYR A 145 12.03 0.72 0.34
CA TYR A 145 11.25 -0.48 0.65
C TYR A 145 12.05 -1.54 1.40
N ARG A 146 13.35 -1.68 1.11
CA ARG A 146 14.25 -2.55 1.88
C ARG A 146 14.34 -2.12 3.33
N TRP A 147 14.43 -0.82 3.60
CA TRP A 147 14.42 -0.26 4.95
C TRP A 147 13.15 -0.63 5.71
N PHE A 148 11.97 -0.42 5.09
CA PHE A 148 10.70 -0.83 5.68
C PHE A 148 10.58 -2.35 5.88
N ALA A 149 11.11 -3.15 4.96
CA ALA A 149 11.12 -4.61 5.10
C ALA A 149 11.97 -5.08 6.30
N LEU A 150 13.13 -4.44 6.54
CA LEU A 150 13.96 -4.72 7.71
C LEU A 150 13.22 -4.39 9.01
N LEU A 151 12.56 -3.23 9.08
CA LEU A 151 11.74 -2.85 10.24
C LEU A 151 10.54 -3.78 10.44
N ALA A 152 9.83 -4.14 9.37
CA ALA A 152 8.70 -5.08 9.43
C ALA A 152 9.13 -6.46 9.95
N SER A 153 10.28 -6.95 9.47
CA SER A 153 10.84 -8.23 9.91
C SER A 153 11.18 -8.23 11.40
N ALA A 154 11.66 -7.11 11.93
CA ALA A 154 11.98 -6.95 13.34
C ALA A 154 10.74 -6.75 14.22
N ALA A 155 9.72 -6.05 13.71
CA ALA A 155 8.47 -5.85 14.42
C ALA A 155 7.68 -7.17 14.62
N ALA A 156 7.93 -8.16 13.76
CA ALA A 156 7.29 -9.49 13.79
C ALA A 156 5.76 -9.44 13.88
N LEU A 157 5.14 -8.40 13.30
CA LEU A 157 3.69 -8.25 13.30
C LEU A 157 3.05 -9.25 12.33
N PRO A 158 1.88 -9.81 12.67
CA PRO A 158 1.12 -10.62 11.74
C PRO A 158 0.82 -9.83 10.47
N TYR A 159 1.01 -10.44 9.30
CA TYR A 159 0.56 -9.86 8.05
C TYR A 159 -0.98 -9.77 8.06
N HIS A 160 -1.50 -8.59 8.36
CA HIS A 160 -2.92 -8.31 8.30
C HIS A 160 -3.29 -7.96 6.86
N GLN A 161 -4.05 -8.84 6.19
CA GLN A 161 -4.76 -8.44 4.99
C GLN A 161 -5.68 -7.28 5.35
N GLU A 162 -5.48 -6.12 4.73
CA GLU A 162 -6.33 -4.95 4.92
C GLU A 162 -7.80 -5.37 4.78
N LYS A 163 -8.58 -5.09 5.83
CA LYS A 163 -10.03 -5.15 5.81
C LYS A 163 -10.55 -4.08 4.84
N SER A 164 -10.51 -4.35 3.55
CA SER A 164 -11.15 -3.52 2.54
C SER A 164 -12.38 -4.24 1.96
N VAL A 165 -13.53 -3.60 2.20
CA VAL A 165 -14.83 -3.81 1.53
C VAL A 165 -15.64 -5.04 1.95
N GLN A 166 -16.51 -4.80 2.93
CA GLN A 166 -17.73 -5.53 3.27
C GLN A 166 -17.55 -6.92 3.91
N LYS A 167 -18.12 -7.04 5.12
CA LYS A 167 -18.33 -8.29 5.86
C LYS A 167 -18.99 -9.36 4.97
N THR A 168 -18.19 -10.18 4.32
CA THR A 168 -18.46 -11.62 4.30
C THR A 168 -17.65 -12.20 5.43
N GLY A 169 -18.31 -12.61 6.52
CA GLY A 169 -17.66 -13.08 7.76
C GLY A 169 -16.80 -14.35 7.62
N ASN A 170 -16.36 -14.70 6.41
CA ASN A 170 -15.60 -15.89 6.10
C ASN A 170 -14.39 -15.56 5.21
N VAL A 171 -13.21 -15.96 5.68
CA VAL A 171 -11.92 -15.71 5.03
C VAL A 171 -11.83 -16.34 3.62
N TYR A 172 -12.46 -17.51 3.41
CA TYR A 172 -12.43 -18.19 2.12
C TYR A 172 -13.27 -17.46 1.07
N VAL A 173 -14.43 -16.92 1.47
CA VAL A 173 -15.25 -16.08 0.58
C VAL A 173 -14.49 -14.81 0.19
N THR A 174 -13.81 -14.19 1.17
CA THR A 174 -13.01 -12.98 0.93
C THR A 174 -11.90 -13.23 -0.09
N LYS A 175 -11.07 -14.27 0.14
CA LYS A 175 -10.00 -14.65 -0.79
C LYS A 175 -10.52 -15.06 -2.18
N ALA A 176 -11.64 -15.77 -2.23
CA ALA A 176 -12.27 -16.15 -3.49
C ALA A 176 -12.76 -14.93 -4.29
N VAL A 177 -13.37 -13.95 -3.63
CA VAL A 177 -13.81 -12.69 -4.27
C VAL A 177 -12.62 -11.87 -4.77
N GLU A 178 -11.55 -11.77 -3.99
CA GLU A 178 -10.31 -11.10 -4.42
C GLU A 178 -9.70 -11.76 -5.65
N TYR A 179 -9.61 -13.10 -5.64
CA TYR A 179 -9.13 -13.87 -6.79
C TYR A 179 -10.00 -13.61 -8.03
N MET A 180 -11.33 -13.67 -7.89
CA MET A 180 -12.25 -13.37 -8.99
C MET A 180 -12.08 -11.95 -9.51
N ARG A 181 -11.92 -10.93 -8.64
CA ARG A 181 -11.70 -9.54 -9.06
C ARG A 181 -10.45 -9.38 -9.91
N ARG A 182 -9.34 -9.98 -9.48
CA ARG A 182 -8.05 -9.91 -10.19
C ARG A 182 -8.05 -10.67 -11.51
N ASN A 183 -8.82 -11.75 -11.61
CA ASN A 183 -8.75 -12.69 -12.73
C ASN A 183 -10.01 -12.72 -13.61
N CYS A 184 -10.99 -11.82 -13.39
CA CYS A 184 -12.30 -11.89 -14.03
C CYS A 184 -12.29 -11.90 -15.57
N GLN A 185 -11.24 -11.33 -16.16
CA GLN A 185 -10.96 -11.25 -17.59
C GLN A 185 -10.51 -12.61 -18.18
N ASN A 186 -10.05 -13.53 -17.32
CA ASN A 186 -9.59 -14.86 -17.69
C ASN A 186 -10.73 -15.88 -17.56
N SER A 187 -10.57 -17.05 -18.19
CA SER A 187 -11.44 -18.19 -17.93
C SER A 187 -11.19 -18.70 -16.51
N ILE A 188 -12.13 -18.49 -15.60
CA ILE A 188 -12.09 -19.04 -14.25
C ILE A 188 -13.16 -20.13 -14.14
N SER A 189 -12.74 -21.36 -13.84
CA SER A 189 -13.66 -22.40 -13.41
C SER A 189 -13.92 -22.31 -11.90
N ILE A 190 -15.11 -22.72 -11.46
CA ILE A 190 -15.40 -22.76 -10.01
C ILE A 190 -14.56 -23.84 -9.31
N SER A 191 -14.08 -24.84 -10.05
CA SER A 191 -13.17 -25.87 -9.53
C SER A 191 -11.80 -25.28 -9.18
N GLU A 192 -11.17 -24.55 -10.11
CA GLU A 192 -9.88 -23.88 -9.86
C GLU A 192 -9.99 -22.87 -8.72
N LEU A 193 -11.11 -22.14 -8.64
CA LEU A 193 -11.34 -21.22 -7.55
C LEU A 193 -11.42 -21.94 -6.19
N ALA A 194 -12.08 -23.09 -6.14
CA ALA A 194 -12.20 -23.88 -4.92
C ALA A 194 -10.84 -24.45 -4.50
N GLU A 195 -10.06 -24.94 -5.45
CA GLU A 195 -8.68 -25.40 -5.24
C GLU A 195 -7.77 -24.27 -4.73
N TYR A 196 -7.86 -23.08 -5.32
CA TYR A 196 -7.10 -21.89 -4.89
C TYR A 196 -7.34 -21.52 -3.42
N VAL A 197 -8.58 -21.64 -2.94
CA VAL A 197 -8.91 -21.37 -1.53
C VAL A 197 -8.83 -22.60 -0.62
N GLY A 198 -8.39 -23.76 -1.14
CA GLY A 198 -8.23 -25.00 -0.39
C GLY A 198 -9.53 -25.66 0.05
N LEU A 199 -10.62 -25.49 -0.71
CA LEU A 199 -11.95 -26.03 -0.39
C LEU A 199 -12.49 -26.92 -1.51
N ASN A 200 -13.45 -27.79 -1.18
CA ASN A 200 -14.26 -28.43 -2.21
C ASN A 200 -15.33 -27.47 -2.77
N ARG A 201 -15.75 -27.72 -4.01
CA ARG A 201 -16.70 -26.87 -4.75
C ARG A 201 -18.07 -26.71 -4.05
N CYS A 202 -18.57 -27.77 -3.43
CA CYS A 202 -19.86 -27.75 -2.73
C CYS A 202 -19.81 -26.80 -1.54
N TYR A 203 -18.77 -26.92 -0.71
CA TYR A 203 -18.57 -26.07 0.46
C TYR A 203 -18.33 -24.61 0.07
N LEU A 204 -17.52 -24.34 -0.96
CA LEU A 204 -17.36 -22.98 -1.50
C LEU A 204 -18.71 -22.39 -1.94
N THR A 205 -19.54 -23.18 -2.60
CA THR A 205 -20.87 -22.73 -3.05
C THR A 205 -21.78 -22.40 -1.87
N SER A 206 -21.80 -23.24 -0.83
CA SER A 206 -22.56 -23.00 0.39
C SER A 206 -22.10 -21.73 1.11
N LEU A 207 -20.79 -21.47 1.14
CA LEU A 207 -20.24 -20.25 1.73
C LEU A 207 -20.68 -19.00 0.95
N PHE A 208 -20.62 -19.03 -0.38
CA PHE A 208 -21.12 -17.92 -1.21
C PHE A 208 -22.62 -17.67 -1.01
N GLN A 209 -23.44 -18.72 -0.91
CA GLN A 209 -24.87 -18.57 -0.64
C GLN A 209 -25.13 -17.98 0.75
N ARG A 210 -24.37 -18.44 1.76
CA ARG A 210 -24.52 -17.99 3.14
C ARG A 210 -24.09 -16.54 3.34
N TYR A 211 -22.98 -16.12 2.72
CA TYR A 211 -22.35 -14.83 3.00
C TYR A 211 -22.62 -13.76 1.93
N LEU A 212 -22.89 -14.15 0.68
CA LEU A 212 -23.12 -13.25 -0.45
C LEU A 212 -24.50 -13.42 -1.09
N HIS A 213 -25.33 -14.33 -0.57
CA HIS A 213 -26.66 -14.63 -1.11
C HIS A 213 -26.66 -14.96 -2.62
N THR A 214 -25.56 -15.51 -3.13
CA THR A 214 -25.40 -15.88 -4.54
C THR A 214 -24.49 -17.09 -4.67
N SER A 215 -24.39 -17.69 -5.86
CA SER A 215 -23.40 -18.73 -6.13
C SER A 215 -22.07 -18.11 -6.58
N PRO A 216 -20.94 -18.83 -6.49
CA PRO A 216 -19.66 -18.36 -7.04
C PRO A 216 -19.76 -17.97 -8.53
N ARG A 217 -20.46 -18.78 -9.32
CA ARG A 217 -20.71 -18.49 -10.75
C ARG A 217 -21.58 -17.25 -10.94
N GLY A 218 -22.62 -17.09 -10.13
CA GLY A 218 -23.49 -15.92 -10.16
C GLY A 218 -22.71 -14.64 -9.85
N PHE A 219 -21.91 -14.66 -8.78
CA PHE A 219 -21.04 -13.55 -8.41
C PHE A 219 -20.07 -13.16 -9.53
N LEU A 220 -19.40 -14.15 -10.14
CA LEU A 220 -18.49 -13.90 -11.26
C LEU A 220 -19.19 -13.25 -12.47
N ILE A 221 -20.40 -13.71 -12.80
CA ILE A 221 -21.20 -13.11 -13.88
C ILE A 221 -21.52 -11.65 -13.57
N HIS A 222 -21.99 -11.33 -12.36
CA HIS A 222 -22.25 -9.94 -11.96
C HIS A 222 -21.03 -9.05 -12.10
N LEU A 223 -19.88 -9.53 -11.59
CA LEU A 223 -18.63 -8.79 -11.64
C LEU A 223 -18.19 -8.49 -13.08
N ARG A 224 -18.31 -9.47 -13.99
CA ARG A 224 -17.98 -9.29 -15.41
C ARG A 224 -18.94 -8.32 -16.11
N ILE A 225 -20.25 -8.40 -15.81
CA ILE A 225 -21.23 -7.48 -16.39
C ILE A 225 -21.02 -6.06 -15.87
N ASP A 226 -20.67 -5.86 -14.61
CA ASP A 226 -20.38 -4.53 -14.08
C ASP A 226 -19.13 -3.92 -14.72
N GLN A 227 -18.08 -4.72 -14.97
CA GLN A 227 -16.94 -4.27 -15.78
C GLN A 227 -17.37 -3.90 -17.20
N ALA A 228 -18.22 -4.71 -17.83
CA ALA A 228 -18.73 -4.43 -19.17
C ALA A 228 -19.52 -3.13 -19.24
N THR A 229 -20.35 -2.82 -18.23
CA THR A 229 -21.07 -1.53 -18.19
C THR A 229 -20.12 -0.33 -18.19
N LYS A 230 -19.02 -0.40 -17.44
CA LYS A 230 -18.00 0.65 -17.43
C LYS A 230 -17.36 0.82 -18.81
N LEU A 231 -16.99 -0.29 -19.46
CA LEU A 231 -16.40 -0.26 -20.80
C LEU A 231 -17.40 0.27 -21.86
N LEU A 232 -18.67 -0.10 -21.77
CA LEU A 232 -19.72 0.37 -22.67
C LEU A 232 -19.97 1.88 -22.55
N CYS A 233 -19.91 2.42 -21.33
CA CYS A 233 -20.09 3.86 -21.10
C CYS A 233 -18.85 4.68 -21.49
N ASN A 234 -17.64 4.14 -21.22
CA ASN A 234 -16.41 4.93 -21.27
C ASN A 234 -15.56 4.67 -22.52
N SER A 235 -16.00 3.82 -23.46
CA SER A 235 -15.23 3.49 -24.66
C SER A 235 -16.08 3.38 -25.93
N GLN A 236 -15.39 3.32 -27.07
CA GLN A 236 -15.95 3.04 -28.39
C GLN A 236 -15.75 1.59 -28.83
N LEU A 237 -15.18 0.74 -27.98
CA LEU A 237 -14.80 -0.63 -28.34
C LEU A 237 -16.01 -1.41 -28.89
N PRO A 238 -15.86 -2.21 -29.96
CA PRO A 238 -16.90 -3.12 -30.41
C PRO A 238 -17.38 -4.04 -29.27
N VAL A 239 -18.68 -4.37 -29.26
CA VAL A 239 -19.29 -5.21 -28.21
C VAL A 239 -18.57 -6.57 -28.07
N GLY A 240 -18.11 -7.16 -29.18
CA GLY A 240 -17.33 -8.40 -29.15
C GLY A 240 -15.98 -8.25 -28.42
N GLN A 241 -15.29 -7.12 -28.58
CA GLN A 241 -14.05 -6.86 -27.84
C GLN A 241 -14.32 -6.66 -26.35
N ILE A 242 -15.39 -5.95 -25.99
CA ILE A 242 -15.80 -5.79 -24.59
C ILE A 242 -16.15 -7.15 -23.97
N ALA A 243 -16.82 -8.04 -24.71
CA ALA A 243 -17.11 -9.39 -24.25
C ALA A 243 -15.82 -10.14 -23.89
N HIS A 244 -14.82 -10.11 -24.78
CA HIS A 244 -13.52 -10.71 -24.53
C HIS A 244 -12.79 -10.11 -23.33
N SER A 245 -12.76 -8.78 -23.22
CA SER A 245 -12.13 -8.07 -22.07
C SER A 245 -12.82 -8.34 -20.73
N CYS A 246 -14.06 -8.83 -20.75
CA CYS A 246 -14.82 -9.25 -19.56
C CYS A 246 -14.82 -10.77 -19.36
N GLY A 247 -13.94 -11.52 -20.04
CA GLY A 247 -13.75 -12.95 -19.85
C GLY A 247 -14.80 -13.85 -20.51
N TYR A 248 -15.47 -13.36 -21.55
CA TYR A 248 -16.33 -14.16 -22.42
C TYR A 248 -15.61 -14.47 -23.74
N SER A 249 -15.41 -15.75 -24.02
CA SER A 249 -14.93 -16.20 -25.34
C SER A 249 -16.00 -16.14 -26.42
N ASP A 250 -17.29 -16.22 -26.03
CA ASP A 250 -18.43 -16.12 -26.94
C ASP A 250 -19.21 -14.81 -26.69
N PRO A 251 -19.19 -13.85 -27.63
CA PRO A 251 -19.98 -12.62 -27.57
C PRO A 251 -21.50 -12.83 -27.47
N LEU A 252 -22.04 -13.94 -27.97
CA LEU A 252 -23.47 -14.26 -27.84
C LEU A 252 -23.80 -14.66 -26.41
N ALA A 253 -23.00 -15.52 -25.78
CA ALA A 253 -23.12 -15.85 -24.36
C ALA A 253 -23.01 -14.60 -23.47
N PHE A 254 -22.09 -13.69 -23.79
CA PHE A 254 -21.98 -12.39 -23.12
C PHE A 254 -23.28 -11.59 -23.25
N SER A 255 -23.79 -11.42 -24.47
CA SER A 255 -24.98 -10.61 -24.73
C SER A 255 -26.21 -11.15 -24.01
N LYS A 256 -26.38 -12.49 -23.96
CA LYS A 256 -27.45 -13.15 -23.18
C LYS A 256 -27.31 -12.88 -21.69
N ALA A 257 -26.09 -13.00 -21.14
CA ALA A 257 -25.83 -12.75 -19.72
C ALA A 257 -26.04 -11.27 -19.36
N PHE A 258 -25.60 -10.36 -20.22
CA PHE A 258 -25.78 -8.91 -20.05
C PHE A 258 -27.27 -8.54 -20.07
N HIS A 259 -28.02 -9.02 -21.07
CA HIS A 259 -29.46 -8.77 -21.17
C HIS A 259 -30.21 -9.31 -19.95
N LYS A 260 -29.87 -10.52 -19.48
CA LYS A 260 -30.46 -11.10 -18.28
C LYS A 260 -30.25 -10.22 -17.03
N LEU A 261 -29.11 -9.55 -16.90
CA LEU A 261 -28.78 -8.74 -15.72
C LEU A 261 -29.15 -7.26 -15.83
N LYS A 262 -29.16 -6.68 -17.03
CA LYS A 262 -29.39 -5.24 -17.25
C LYS A 262 -30.71 -4.94 -17.98
N GLY A 263 -31.44 -5.97 -18.42
CA GLY A 263 -32.76 -5.84 -19.08
C GLY A 263 -32.73 -5.34 -20.53
N CYS A 264 -31.55 -5.12 -21.11
CA CYS A 264 -31.36 -4.61 -22.47
C CYS A 264 -30.07 -5.17 -23.07
N SER A 265 -29.92 -5.07 -24.40
CA SER A 265 -28.68 -5.50 -25.07
C SER A 265 -27.50 -4.57 -24.74
N PRO A 266 -26.24 -5.03 -24.83
CA PRO A 266 -25.07 -4.18 -24.63
C PRO A 266 -25.05 -2.93 -25.54
N SER A 267 -25.53 -3.07 -26.77
CA SER A 267 -25.63 -1.98 -27.74
C SER A 267 -26.69 -0.95 -27.34
N GLU A 268 -27.88 -1.41 -26.92
CA GLU A 268 -28.94 -0.54 -26.39
C GLU A 268 -28.47 0.20 -25.14
N TYR A 269 -27.79 -0.50 -24.22
CA TYR A 269 -27.24 0.09 -23.01
C TYR A 269 -26.26 1.22 -23.32
N ARG A 270 -25.38 1.03 -24.31
CA ARG A 270 -24.43 2.06 -24.80
C ARG A 270 -25.15 3.24 -25.43
N ALA A 271 -26.18 3.01 -26.25
CA ALA A 271 -26.93 4.09 -26.87
C ALA A 271 -27.64 4.95 -25.82
N ALA A 272 -28.27 4.31 -24.83
CA ALA A 272 -28.97 4.99 -23.74
C ALA A 272 -28.01 5.79 -22.83
N SER A 273 -26.81 5.28 -22.54
CA SER A 273 -25.84 6.01 -21.72
C SER A 273 -25.32 7.27 -22.42
N ARG A 274 -25.13 7.23 -23.75
CA ARG A 274 -24.70 8.40 -24.53
C ARG A 274 -25.77 9.48 -24.65
N GLN A 275 -27.03 9.09 -24.78
CA GLN A 275 -28.16 10.05 -24.81
C GLN A 275 -28.36 10.77 -23.47
N LYS A 276 -27.97 10.15 -22.35
CA LYS A 276 -27.97 10.81 -21.03
C LYS A 276 -26.84 11.83 -20.89
N ILE A 277 -25.68 11.55 -21.46
CA ILE A 277 -24.53 12.47 -21.44
C ILE A 277 -24.78 13.69 -22.33
N SER A 278 -25.43 13.52 -23.49
CA SER A 278 -25.73 14.64 -24.41
C SER A 278 -26.90 15.54 -23.97
N LYS A 279 -27.61 15.20 -22.89
CA LYS A 279 -28.71 16.02 -22.33
C LYS A 279 -28.30 16.85 -21.12
N HIS A 280 -27.04 16.75 -20.68
CA HIS A 280 -26.48 17.49 -19.53
C HIS A 280 -25.22 18.30 -19.91
N THR A 281 -24.99 18.48 -21.21
CA THR A 281 -24.02 19.41 -21.80
C THR A 281 -24.81 20.38 -22.67
#